data_AF-A0A1G8CQ76-F1
#
_entry.id   AF-A0A1G8CQ76-F1
#
_cell.length_a   1.000
_cell.length_b   1.000
_cell.length_c   1.000
_cell.angle_alpha   90.00
_cell.angle_beta   90.00
_cell.angle_gamma   90.00
#
_symmetry.space_group_name_H-M   'P 1'
#
loop_
_entity.id
_entity.type
_entity.pdbx_description
1 polymer ?
#
loop_
_entity_poly.entity_id
_entity_poly.type
_entity_poly.pdbx_seq_one_letter_code
_entity_poly.pdbx_strand_id
1 'polypeptide(L)'
;MTDLGTVQFTYDGRVALRLQQAFPHPATRVWSVLTDPDRLRAWFPAEVDFDLRPGADLVFRVTPEQTRRYGLAPDHETTGTVIAVRPGHILEYLWGADTLHWELAHDGSGGCWLTLTHTVEDQDDAYAHAAGWHAGFEVVEAQLDGRAIDWSPWDRAEELADAYRQSA
;
A
#
# COMPACT_ATOMS: atom_id res chain seq x y z
N MET A 1 2.49 11.49 18.41
CA MET A 1 3.38 10.51 17.76
C MET A 1 2.49 9.60 16.98
N THR A 2 2.47 9.74 15.65
CA THR A 2 1.83 8.78 14.76
C THR A 2 2.56 7.46 14.94
N ASP A 3 1.85 6.41 15.33
CA ASP A 3 2.42 5.08 15.45
C ASP A 3 2.85 4.64 14.03
N LEU A 4 4.15 4.47 13.82
CA LEU A 4 4.73 4.29 12.49
C LEU A 4 4.38 2.90 11.89
N GLY A 5 3.74 2.02 12.63
CA GLY A 5 3.50 0.63 12.24
C GLY A 5 4.52 -0.30 12.87
N THR A 6 4.30 -1.61 12.74
CA THR A 6 5.12 -2.64 13.37
C THR A 6 5.66 -3.60 12.31
N VAL A 7 6.89 -4.08 12.48
CA VAL A 7 7.48 -5.16 11.68
C VAL A 7 7.45 -6.43 12.51
N GLN A 8 6.94 -7.52 11.96
CA GLN A 8 6.85 -8.83 12.62
C GLN A 8 7.43 -9.92 11.71
N PHE A 9 8.14 -10.88 12.28
CA PHE A 9 8.58 -12.09 11.56
C PHE A 9 7.46 -13.13 11.56
N THR A 10 7.21 -13.74 10.40
CA THR A 10 6.27 -14.87 10.29
C THR A 10 6.99 -16.19 10.58
N TYR A 11 6.22 -17.22 10.93
CA TYR A 11 6.78 -18.53 11.35
C TYR A 11 7.52 -19.27 10.22
N ASP A 12 7.21 -18.96 8.96
CA ASP A 12 7.84 -19.52 7.76
C ASP A 12 9.13 -18.79 7.35
N GLY A 13 9.62 -17.84 8.16
CA GLY A 13 10.85 -17.10 7.91
C GLY A 13 10.68 -15.87 7.01
N ARG A 14 9.45 -15.56 6.58
CA ARG A 14 9.12 -14.31 5.88
C ARG A 14 8.98 -13.15 6.87
N VAL A 15 8.88 -11.94 6.33
CA VAL A 15 8.71 -10.71 7.12
C VAL A 15 7.36 -10.09 6.79
N ALA A 16 6.53 -9.89 7.81
CA ALA A 16 5.26 -9.18 7.71
C ALA A 16 5.42 -7.76 8.25
N LEU A 17 5.42 -6.81 7.34
CA LEU A 17 5.26 -5.39 7.64
C LEU A 17 3.78 -5.10 7.88
N ARG A 18 3.45 -4.50 9.03
CA ARG A 18 2.08 -4.14 9.39
C ARG A 18 1.95 -2.64 9.64
N LEU A 19 1.24 -1.93 8.77
CA LEU A 19 0.85 -0.53 8.99
C LEU A 19 -0.64 -0.43 9.31
N GLN A 20 -0.99 0.51 10.20
CA GLN A 20 -2.37 0.81 10.54
C GLN A 20 -2.57 2.32 10.57
N GLN A 21 -3.59 2.81 9.87
CA GLN A 21 -3.92 4.23 9.78
C GLN A 21 -5.42 4.43 10.01
N ALA A 22 -5.77 5.41 10.84
CA ALA A 22 -7.15 5.85 10.99
C ALA A 22 -7.51 6.83 9.87
N PHE A 23 -8.68 6.67 9.27
CA PHE A 23 -9.27 7.63 8.35
C PHE A 23 -10.62 8.12 8.90
N PRO A 24 -10.85 9.45 8.98
CA PRO A 24 -12.13 10.03 9.38
C PRO A 24 -13.17 9.95 8.25
N HIS A 25 -13.18 8.85 7.50
CA HIS A 25 -14.03 8.59 6.35
C HIS A 25 -14.62 7.18 6.43
N PRO A 26 -15.84 6.95 5.91
CA PRO A 26 -16.42 5.62 5.91
C PRO A 26 -15.57 4.61 5.12
N ALA A 27 -15.53 3.35 5.58
CA ALA A 27 -14.78 2.28 4.93
C ALA A 27 -15.09 2.14 3.42
N THR A 28 -16.33 2.39 3.01
CA THR A 28 -16.72 2.36 1.58
C THR A 28 -16.01 3.42 0.75
N ARG A 29 -15.73 4.60 1.32
CA ARG A 29 -14.98 5.67 0.66
C ARG A 29 -13.50 5.32 0.57
N VAL A 30 -12.91 4.82 1.66
CA VAL A 30 -11.51 4.36 1.66
C VAL A 30 -11.31 3.21 0.68
N TRP A 31 -12.24 2.25 0.65
CA TRP A 31 -12.24 1.14 -0.31
C TRP A 31 -12.17 1.61 -1.76
N SER A 32 -12.87 2.69 -2.12
CA SER A 32 -12.80 3.24 -3.48
C SER A 32 -11.40 3.71 -3.84
N VAL A 33 -10.64 4.29 -2.91
CA VAL A 33 -9.26 4.74 -3.17
C VAL A 33 -8.29 3.56 -3.30
N LEU A 34 -8.61 2.42 -2.68
CA LEU A 34 -7.83 1.18 -2.77
C LEU A 34 -8.09 0.37 -4.06
N THR A 35 -9.19 0.64 -4.77
CA THR A 35 -9.66 -0.25 -5.84
C THR A 35 -10.00 0.43 -7.16
N ASP A 36 -10.25 1.74 -7.15
CA ASP A 36 -10.46 2.54 -8.36
C ASP A 36 -9.11 2.88 -9.00
N PRO A 37 -8.82 2.44 -10.24
CA PRO A 37 -7.52 2.67 -10.88
C PRO A 37 -7.11 4.14 -10.96
N ASP A 38 -8.06 5.05 -11.18
CA ASP A 38 -7.76 6.48 -11.32
C ASP A 38 -7.32 7.10 -9.99
N ARG A 39 -7.87 6.61 -8.88
CA ARG A 39 -7.49 7.04 -7.52
C ARG A 39 -6.19 6.37 -7.07
N LEU A 40 -6.03 5.10 -7.42
CA LEU A 40 -4.91 4.26 -7.04
C LEU A 40 -3.59 4.79 -7.62
N ARG A 41 -3.59 5.20 -8.90
CA ARG A 41 -2.44 5.75 -9.63
C ARG A 41 -1.71 6.90 -8.93
N ALA A 42 -2.39 7.64 -8.07
CA ALA A 42 -1.80 8.79 -7.39
C ALA A 42 -0.92 8.42 -6.18
N TRP A 43 -1.00 7.19 -5.66
CA TRP A 43 -0.30 6.82 -4.41
C TRP A 43 0.30 5.41 -4.41
N PHE A 44 -0.21 4.49 -5.23
CA PHE A 44 0.27 3.11 -5.26
C PHE A 44 1.57 2.98 -6.06
N PRO A 45 2.57 2.20 -5.61
CA PRO A 45 3.90 2.14 -6.22
C PRO A 45 3.98 1.26 -7.48
N ALA A 46 2.88 1.15 -8.24
CA ALA A 46 2.78 0.50 -9.54
C ALA A 46 1.50 0.96 -10.26
N GLU A 47 1.46 0.80 -11.58
CA GLU A 47 0.20 0.87 -12.31
C GLU A 47 -0.45 -0.51 -12.38
N VAL A 48 -1.68 -0.62 -11.88
CA VAL A 48 -2.46 -1.86 -11.88
C VAL A 48 -3.94 -1.55 -12.05
N ASP A 49 -4.62 -2.35 -12.87
CA ASP A 49 -6.07 -2.34 -13.01
C ASP A 49 -6.62 -3.58 -12.29
N PHE A 50 -7.32 -3.38 -11.17
CA PHE A 50 -7.82 -4.49 -10.37
C PHE A 50 -9.10 -5.11 -10.95
N ASP A 51 -9.00 -6.37 -11.36
CA ASP A 51 -10.15 -7.26 -11.49
C ASP A 51 -10.42 -7.91 -10.14
N LEU A 52 -11.37 -7.38 -9.37
CA LEU A 52 -11.66 -7.79 -7.99
C LEU A 52 -12.36 -9.16 -7.85
N ARG A 53 -12.13 -10.09 -8.76
CA ARG A 53 -12.61 -11.46 -8.68
C ARG A 53 -11.51 -12.34 -8.09
N PRO A 54 -11.76 -13.10 -7.00
CA PRO A 54 -10.80 -14.10 -6.53
C PRO A 54 -10.36 -15.04 -7.65
N GLY A 55 -9.05 -15.23 -7.78
CA GLY A 55 -8.41 -15.99 -8.85
C GLY A 55 -8.13 -15.21 -10.13
N ALA A 56 -8.49 -13.92 -10.22
CA ALA A 56 -8.13 -13.10 -11.37
C ALA A 56 -6.63 -12.76 -11.36
N ASP A 57 -6.03 -12.78 -12.55
CA ASP A 57 -4.64 -12.37 -12.76
C ASP A 57 -4.51 -10.85 -12.66
N LEU A 58 -3.41 -10.41 -12.06
CA LEU A 58 -3.02 -9.00 -11.94
C LEU A 58 -1.70 -8.78 -12.66
N VAL A 59 -1.55 -7.59 -13.25
CA VAL A 59 -0.32 -7.11 -13.87
C VAL A 59 0.03 -5.77 -13.28
N PHE A 60 1.17 -5.70 -12.60
CA PHE A 60 1.72 -4.50 -12.00
C PHE A 60 2.81 -3.96 -12.92
N ARG A 61 2.58 -2.78 -13.50
CA ARG A 61 3.50 -2.12 -14.44
C ARG A 61 4.32 -1.06 -13.72
N VAL A 62 5.55 -0.87 -14.17
CA VAL A 62 6.45 0.18 -13.67
C VAL A 62 5.84 1.56 -13.92
N THR A 63 5.86 2.41 -12.89
CA THR A 63 5.45 3.82 -13.01
C THR A 63 6.53 4.67 -13.68
N PRO A 64 6.18 5.80 -14.32
CA PRO A 64 7.17 6.73 -14.88
C PRO A 64 8.20 7.22 -13.85
N GLU A 65 7.79 7.41 -12.59
CA GLU A 65 8.69 7.84 -11.52
C GLU A 65 9.67 6.74 -11.11
N GLN A 66 9.29 5.46 -11.15
CA GLN A 66 10.22 4.35 -10.92
C GLN A 66 11.25 4.23 -12.04
N THR A 67 10.85 4.41 -13.30
CA THR A 67 11.81 4.52 -14.42
C THR A 67 12.76 5.69 -14.21
N ARG A 68 12.25 6.86 -13.84
CA ARG A 68 13.06 8.07 -13.63
C ARG A 68 14.05 7.94 -12.47
N ARG A 69 13.61 7.44 -11.31
CA ARG A 69 14.43 7.37 -10.09
C ARG A 69 15.36 6.16 -10.05
N TYR A 70 14.88 5.00 -10.49
CA TYR A 70 15.58 3.73 -10.29
C TYR A 70 16.03 3.08 -11.60
N GLY A 71 15.73 3.68 -12.76
CA GLY A 71 16.12 3.14 -14.05
C GLY A 71 15.40 1.84 -14.42
N LEU A 72 14.25 1.55 -13.80
CA LEU A 72 13.45 0.38 -14.15
C LEU A 72 12.95 0.48 -15.59
N ALA A 73 13.04 -0.64 -16.31
CA ALA A 73 12.62 -0.71 -17.71
C ALA A 73 11.09 -0.48 -17.81
N PRO A 74 10.60 0.41 -18.72
CA PRO A 74 9.17 0.71 -18.83
C PRO A 74 8.28 -0.48 -19.21
N ASP A 75 8.86 -1.52 -19.80
CA ASP A 75 8.20 -2.78 -20.18
C ASP A 75 8.33 -3.87 -19.10
N HIS A 76 8.97 -3.57 -17.97
CA HIS A 76 9.01 -4.47 -16.84
C HIS A 76 7.63 -4.54 -16.18
N GLU A 77 7.22 -5.77 -15.88
CA GLU A 77 5.94 -6.08 -15.25
C GLU A 77 6.15 -7.18 -14.22
N THR A 78 5.42 -7.08 -13.11
CA THR A 78 5.29 -8.16 -12.14
C THR A 78 3.86 -8.68 -12.17
N THR A 79 3.68 -9.99 -12.16
CA THR A 79 2.34 -10.60 -12.12
C THR A 79 1.87 -10.86 -10.70
N GLY A 80 0.57 -10.98 -10.53
CA GLY A 80 -0.05 -11.37 -9.27
C GLY A 80 -1.38 -12.05 -9.49
N THR A 81 -2.05 -12.39 -8.39
CA THR A 81 -3.38 -13.00 -8.43
C THR A 81 -4.19 -12.51 -7.24
N VAL A 82 -5.45 -12.19 -7.47
CA VAL A 82 -6.38 -11.85 -6.38
C VAL A 82 -6.68 -13.10 -5.56
N ILE A 83 -6.46 -13.03 -4.25
CA ILE A 83 -6.71 -14.14 -3.31
C ILE A 83 -8.11 -14.02 -2.71
N ALA A 84 -8.43 -12.87 -2.12
CA ALA A 84 -9.70 -12.67 -1.42
C ALA A 84 -10.23 -11.25 -1.61
N VAL A 85 -11.56 -11.15 -1.77
CA VAL A 85 -12.25 -9.86 -1.85
C VAL A 85 -13.53 -9.92 -1.02
N ARG A 86 -13.63 -9.01 -0.06
CA ARG A 86 -14.86 -8.66 0.64
C ARG A 86 -15.02 -7.14 0.52
N PRO A 87 -15.90 -6.65 -0.37
CA PRO A 87 -16.03 -5.22 -0.63
C PRO A 87 -16.22 -4.39 0.64
N GLY A 88 -15.42 -3.34 0.79
CA GLY A 88 -15.43 -2.46 1.96
C GLY A 88 -14.75 -3.03 3.21
N HIS A 89 -14.15 -4.22 3.13
CA HIS A 89 -13.61 -4.92 4.29
C HIS A 89 -12.25 -5.56 4.06
N ILE A 90 -12.09 -6.43 3.05
CA ILE A 90 -10.85 -7.20 2.83
C ILE A 90 -10.50 -7.19 1.35
N LEU A 91 -9.25 -6.87 1.03
CA LEU A 91 -8.64 -7.12 -0.28
C LEU A 91 -7.32 -7.83 -0.04
N GLU A 92 -7.11 -8.98 -0.66
CA GLU A 92 -5.86 -9.72 -0.57
C GLU A 92 -5.43 -10.18 -1.96
N TYR A 93 -4.15 -9.99 -2.28
CA TYR A 93 -3.57 -10.40 -3.55
C TYR A 93 -2.08 -10.68 -3.43
N LEU A 94 -1.60 -11.47 -4.38
CA LEU A 94 -0.18 -11.62 -4.64
C LEU A 94 0.34 -10.48 -5.51
N TRP A 95 1.57 -10.07 -5.26
CA TRP A 95 2.37 -9.23 -6.14
C TRP A 95 3.76 -9.85 -6.24
N GLY A 96 4.02 -10.61 -7.32
CA GLY A 96 5.21 -11.45 -7.40
C GLY A 96 5.17 -12.53 -6.31
N ALA A 97 6.21 -12.58 -5.49
CA ALA A 97 6.28 -13.47 -4.33
C ALA A 97 5.57 -12.89 -3.09
N ASP A 98 5.27 -11.60 -3.10
CA ASP A 98 4.74 -10.89 -1.94
C ASP A 98 3.23 -11.06 -1.81
N THR A 99 2.75 -10.99 -0.57
CA THR A 99 1.32 -10.98 -0.26
C THR A 99 0.95 -9.63 0.35
N LEU A 100 -0.04 -8.97 -0.23
CA LEU A 100 -0.64 -7.76 0.34
C LEU A 100 -2.03 -8.08 0.85
N HIS A 101 -2.23 -7.89 2.15
CA HIS A 101 -3.51 -8.06 2.82
C HIS A 101 -3.99 -6.72 3.39
N TRP A 102 -5.10 -6.23 2.86
CA TRP A 102 -5.74 -4.98 3.24
C TRP A 102 -7.00 -5.26 4.04
N GLU A 103 -7.13 -4.67 5.23
CA GLU A 103 -8.33 -4.75 6.06
C GLU A 103 -8.87 -3.36 6.40
N LEU A 104 -10.18 -3.20 6.27
CA LEU A 104 -10.94 -2.03 6.71
C LEU A 104 -11.91 -2.42 7.82
N ALA A 105 -11.74 -1.79 8.98
CA ALA A 105 -12.59 -1.98 10.15
C ALA A 105 -13.23 -0.66 10.57
N HIS A 106 -14.54 -0.66 10.83
CA HIS A 106 -15.24 0.52 11.36
C HIS A 106 -14.67 0.89 12.73
N ASP A 107 -14.48 2.18 12.98
CA ASP A 107 -13.96 2.70 14.26
C ASP A 107 -15.08 3.06 15.27
N GLY A 108 -16.34 2.98 14.84
CA GLY A 108 -17.52 3.36 15.63
C GLY A 108 -17.85 4.86 15.64
N SER A 109 -17.01 5.71 15.05
CA SER A 109 -17.21 7.16 14.96
C SER A 109 -17.79 7.63 13.62
N GLY A 110 -17.88 6.72 12.65
CA GLY A 110 -18.19 7.01 11.25
C GLY A 110 -16.96 6.98 10.34
N GLY A 111 -15.77 6.85 10.92
CA GLY A 111 -14.52 6.57 10.25
C GLY A 111 -14.21 5.08 10.14
N CYS A 112 -12.96 4.77 9.78
CA CYS A 112 -12.45 3.41 9.77
C CYS A 112 -10.94 3.35 10.01
N TRP A 113 -10.48 2.18 10.44
CA TRP A 113 -9.09 1.79 10.43
C TRP A 113 -8.76 1.07 9.12
N LEU A 114 -7.73 1.53 8.43
CA LEU A 114 -7.06 0.78 7.37
C LEU A 114 -5.87 0.05 7.98
N THR A 115 -5.79 -1.24 7.70
CA THR A 115 -4.63 -2.09 8.00
C THR A 115 -4.05 -2.59 6.69
N LEU A 116 -2.75 -2.44 6.52
CA LEU A 116 -1.97 -3.16 5.53
C LEU A 116 -1.06 -4.15 6.25
N THR A 117 -1.11 -5.40 5.83
CA THR A 117 -0.07 -6.39 6.10
C THR A 117 0.60 -6.74 4.78
N HIS A 118 1.88 -6.40 4.63
CA HIS A 118 2.70 -6.71 3.47
C HIS A 118 3.73 -7.77 3.87
N THR A 119 3.58 -8.99 3.34
CA THR A 119 4.49 -10.10 3.64
C THR A 119 5.49 -10.28 2.51
N VAL A 120 6.77 -10.12 2.83
CA VAL A 120 7.92 -10.16 1.90
C VAL A 120 8.91 -11.25 2.30
N GLU A 121 9.84 -11.61 1.42
CA GLU A 121 10.90 -12.60 1.73
C GLU A 121 12.06 -12.02 2.56
N ASP A 122 12.44 -10.76 2.32
CA ASP A 122 13.60 -10.09 2.96
C ASP A 122 13.18 -8.98 3.95
N GLN A 123 13.90 -8.89 5.08
CA GLN A 123 13.68 -7.87 6.09
C GLN A 123 14.14 -6.47 5.67
N ASP A 124 15.24 -6.36 4.91
CA ASP A 124 15.75 -5.04 4.52
C ASP A 124 14.76 -4.33 3.57
N ASP A 125 14.04 -5.11 2.76
CA ASP A 125 12.96 -4.63 1.91
C ASP A 125 11.75 -4.11 2.73
N ALA A 126 11.48 -4.69 3.90
CA ALA A 126 10.31 -4.34 4.72
C ALA A 126 10.32 -2.88 5.20
N TYR A 127 11.48 -2.32 5.56
CA TYR A 127 11.55 -0.92 6.02
C TYR A 127 11.35 0.09 4.89
N ALA A 128 11.94 -0.17 3.71
CA ALA A 128 11.74 0.67 2.53
C ALA A 128 10.28 0.64 2.08
N HIS A 129 9.65 -0.56 2.11
CA HIS A 129 8.22 -0.70 1.86
C HIS A 129 7.37 0.08 2.86
N ALA A 130 7.71 0.07 4.16
CA ALA A 130 6.98 0.81 5.19
C ALA A 130 6.90 2.31 4.90
N ALA A 131 8.05 2.90 4.52
CA ALA A 131 8.12 4.30 4.17
C ALA A 131 7.30 4.65 2.92
N GLY A 132 7.35 3.81 1.90
CA GLY A 132 6.54 3.97 0.68
C GLY A 132 5.05 3.91 0.98
N TRP A 133 4.60 2.92 1.77
CA TRP A 133 3.19 2.80 2.15
C TRP A 133 2.71 3.96 3.00
N HIS A 134 3.53 4.43 3.94
CA HIS A 134 3.21 5.60 4.76
C HIS A 134 3.01 6.84 3.89
N ALA A 135 3.96 7.16 3.01
CA ALA A 135 3.82 8.29 2.10
C ALA A 135 2.56 8.15 1.22
N GLY A 136 2.29 6.94 0.73
CA GLY A 136 1.05 6.63 0.02
C GLY A 136 -0.21 6.92 0.84
N PHE A 137 -0.24 6.58 2.13
CA PHE A 137 -1.37 6.86 3.02
C PHE A 137 -1.59 8.34 3.28
N GLU A 138 -0.53 9.16 3.33
CA GLU A 138 -0.65 10.63 3.37
C GLU A 138 -1.34 11.16 2.09
N VAL A 139 -1.06 10.56 0.92
CA VAL A 139 -1.77 10.90 -0.33
C VAL A 139 -3.23 10.42 -0.29
N VAL A 140 -3.49 9.22 0.22
CA VAL A 140 -4.87 8.70 0.39
C VAL A 140 -5.69 9.63 1.28
N GLU A 141 -5.12 10.11 2.39
CA GLU A 141 -5.77 11.08 3.26
C GLU A 141 -6.12 12.37 2.51
N ALA A 142 -5.15 12.94 1.78
CA ALA A 142 -5.37 14.14 0.97
C ALA A 142 -6.48 13.94 -0.07
N GLN A 143 -6.47 12.81 -0.80
CA GLN A 143 -7.52 12.47 -1.76
C GLN A 143 -8.90 12.35 -1.11
N LEU A 144 -8.99 11.70 0.05
CA LEU A 144 -10.25 11.54 0.78
C LEU A 144 -10.80 12.89 1.26
N ASP A 145 -9.93 13.81 1.65
CA ASP A 145 -10.28 15.16 2.07
C ASP A 145 -10.54 16.13 0.90
N GLY A 146 -10.27 15.72 -0.34
CA GLY A 146 -10.36 16.58 -1.52
C GLY A 146 -9.27 17.65 -1.56
N ARG A 147 -8.13 17.39 -0.93
CA ARG A 147 -6.94 18.26 -0.92
C ARG A 147 -5.96 17.80 -2.01
N ALA A 148 -5.41 18.75 -2.75
CA ALA A 148 -4.26 18.49 -3.61
C ALA A 148 -2.98 18.40 -2.76
N ILE A 149 -2.03 17.59 -3.19
CA ILE A 149 -0.66 17.60 -2.66
C ILE A 149 0.23 18.46 -3.56
N ASP A 150 1.19 19.15 -2.96
CA ASP A 150 2.21 19.97 -3.64
C ASP A 150 3.63 19.39 -3.42
N TRP A 151 3.71 18.16 -2.91
CA TRP A 151 4.93 17.42 -2.60
C TRP A 151 4.96 16.07 -3.33
N SER A 152 6.15 15.48 -3.42
CA SER A 152 6.39 14.19 -4.07
C SER A 152 6.27 13.04 -3.07
N PRO A 153 5.38 12.05 -3.26
CA PRO A 153 5.27 10.90 -2.36
C PRO A 153 6.52 10.03 -2.35
N TRP A 154 7.30 10.05 -3.42
CA TRP A 154 8.58 9.35 -3.50
C TRP A 154 9.66 10.03 -2.65
N ASP A 155 9.74 11.36 -2.70
CA ASP A 155 10.71 12.12 -1.88
C ASP A 155 10.33 11.98 -0.41
N ARG A 156 9.02 12.00 -0.11
CA ARG A 156 8.48 11.75 1.22
C ARG A 156 8.80 10.34 1.72
N ALA A 157 8.75 9.33 0.87
CA ALA A 157 9.13 7.96 1.22
C ALA A 157 10.63 7.86 1.54
N GLU A 158 11.50 8.54 0.79
CA GLU A 158 12.95 8.57 1.07
C GLU A 158 13.25 9.22 2.44
N GLU A 159 12.59 10.34 2.78
CA GLU A 159 12.70 10.96 4.10
C GLU A 159 12.26 10.03 5.23
N LEU A 160 11.13 9.32 5.04
CA LEU A 160 10.57 8.41 6.04
C LEU A 160 11.43 7.14 6.21
N ALA A 161 12.09 6.65 5.15
CA ALA A 161 12.89 5.43 5.20
C ALA A 161 14.02 5.50 6.24
N ASP A 162 14.64 6.67 6.42
CA ASP A 162 15.65 6.88 7.46
C ASP A 162 15.06 6.75 8.88
N ALA A 163 13.83 7.22 9.09
CA ALA A 163 13.14 7.14 10.39
C ALA A 163 12.71 5.70 10.72
N TYR A 164 12.22 4.95 9.72
CA TYR A 164 11.88 3.53 9.88
C TYR A 164 13.11 2.68 10.20
N ARG A 165 14.25 2.92 9.55
CA ARG A 165 15.52 2.24 9.83
C ARG A 165 16.05 2.48 11.26
N GLN A 166 15.77 3.65 11.85
CA GLN A 166 16.23 4.01 13.20
C GLN A 166 15.31 3.53 14.33
N SER A 167 14.06 3.15 14.01
CA SER A 167 13.04 2.78 14.98
C SER A 167 12.93 1.26 15.23
N ALA A 168 13.75 0.47 14.53
CA ALA A 168 13.88 -0.97 14.67
C ALA A 168 15.03 -1.37 15.59
#